data_AF-A0A239FEJ1-F1
#
_entry.id   AF-A0A239FEJ1-F1
#
_cell.length_a   1.000
_cell.length_b   1.000
_cell.length_c   1.000
_cell.angle_alpha   90.00
_cell.angle_beta   90.00
_cell.angle_gamma   90.00
#
_symmetry.space_group_name_H-M   'P 1'
#
loop_
_entity.id
_entity.type
_entity.pdbx_description
1 polymer ?
#
loop_
_entity_poly.entity_id
_entity_poly.type
_entity_poly.pdbx_seq_one_letter_code
_entity_poly.pdbx_strand_id
1 'polypeptide(L)' 'MEVIFVLIAISLILAGSFLILFFRAMKGGQFEDSHTPAIRILFENKQLTKDKKVPSTKTK' A
#
# COMPACT_ATOMS: atom_id res chain seq x y z
N MET A 1 37.00 6.63 -27.30
CA MET A 1 36.67 7.46 -26.11
C MET A 1 35.24 8.02 -26.18
N GLU A 2 34.70 8.31 -27.35
CA GLU A 2 33.32 8.82 -27.51
C GLU A 2 32.21 7.86 -27.03
N VAL A 3 32.40 6.55 -27.20
CA VAL A 3 31.41 5.52 -26.79
C VAL A 3 31.11 5.58 -25.28
N ILE A 4 32.10 5.95 -24.46
CA ILE A 4 31.92 6.05 -23.01
C ILE A 4 30.92 7.16 -22.67
N PHE A 5 30.95 8.29 -23.37
CA PHE A 5 30.00 9.39 -23.14
C PHE A 5 28.56 8.99 -23.49
N VAL A 6 28.37 8.23 -24.58
CA VAL A 6 27.06 7.69 -24.96
C VAL A 6 26.52 6.72 -23.92
N LEU A 7 27.38 5.81 -23.42
CA LEU A 7 27.01 4.86 -22.37
C LEU A 7 26.62 5.56 -21.06
N ILE A 8 27.35 6.61 -20.68
CA ILE A 8 27.03 7.42 -19.49
C ILE A 8 25.67 8.08 -19.64
N ALA A 9 25.38 8.68 -20.80
CA ALA A 9 24.10 9.33 -21.05
C ALA A 9 22.93 8.34 -20.96
N ILE A 10 23.06 7.16 -21.58
CA ILE A 10 22.03 6.11 -21.51
C ILE A 10 21.84 5.62 -20.07
N SER A 11 22.93 5.41 -19.33
CA SER A 11 22.89 4.99 -17.92
C SER A 11 22.16 6.01 -17.03
N LEU A 12 22.44 7.31 -17.22
CA LEU A 12 21.77 8.39 -16.48
C LEU A 12 20.28 8.46 -16.79
N ILE A 13 19.88 8.31 -18.05
CA ILE A 13 18.47 8.26 -18.44
C ILE A 13 17.78 7.06 -17.79
N LEU A 14 18.41 5.88 -17.85
CA LEU A 14 17.87 4.66 -17.26
C LEU A 14 17.70 4.85 -15.74
N ALA A 15 18.74 5.28 -15.04
CA ALA A 15 18.72 5.52 -13.60
C ALA A 15 17.65 6.57 -13.21
N GLY A 16 17.58 7.68 -13.95
CA GLY A 16 16.58 8.73 -13.74
C GLY A 16 15.14 8.23 -13.94
N SER A 17 14.91 7.40 -14.97
CA SER A 17 13.59 6.81 -15.23
C SER A 17 13.16 5.86 -14.11
N PHE A 18 14.08 5.02 -13.61
CA PHE A 18 13.82 4.14 -12.48
C PHE A 18 13.51 4.94 -11.22
N LEU A 19 14.24 6.04 -10.97
CA LEU A 19 14.01 6.90 -9.83
C LEU A 19 12.63 7.58 -9.87
N ILE A 20 12.21 8.09 -11.03
CA ILE A 20 10.88 8.70 -11.21
C ILE A 20 9.78 7.66 -10.99
N LEU A 21 9.93 6.46 -11.57
CA LEU A 21 8.98 5.37 -11.37
C LEU A 21 8.90 4.93 -9.91
N PHE A 22 10.03 4.86 -9.22
CA PHE A 22 10.10 4.55 -7.79
C PHE A 22 9.27 5.53 -6.96
N PHE A 23 9.48 6.84 -7.14
CA PHE A 23 8.67 7.84 -6.43
C PHE A 23 7.19 7.78 -6.79
N ARG A 24 6.86 7.49 -8.05
CA ARG A 24 5.46 7.33 -8.48
C ARG A 24 4.80 6.11 -7.82
N ALA A 25 5.52 5.01 -7.67
CA ALA A 25 5.03 3.80 -7.01
C ALA A 25 4.83 4.04 -5.50
N MET A 26 5.78 4.69 -4.84
CA MET A 26 5.70 5.02 -3.41
C MET A 26 4.51 5.92 -3.06
N LYS A 27 4.08 6.78 -3.98
CA LYS A 27 2.88 7.64 -3.81
C LYS A 27 1.55 6.90 -3.96
N GLY A 28 1.54 5.64 -4.40
CA GLY A 28 0.34 4.89 -4.75
C GLY A 28 -0.52 4.38 -3.59
N GLY A 29 -0.36 4.88 -2.36
CA GLY A 29 -1.17 4.46 -1.21
C GLY A 29 -0.96 2.99 -0.80
N GLN A 30 0.19 2.39 -1.15
CA GLN A 30 0.50 1.01 -0.75
C GLN A 30 0.69 0.86 0.78
N PHE A 31 0.85 1.98 1.50
CA PHE A 31 1.11 2.02 2.95
C PHE A 31 -0.15 2.25 3.80
N GLU A 32 -1.33 2.31 3.18
CA GLU A 32 -2.59 2.59 3.88
C GLU A 32 -3.03 1.44 4.81
N ASP A 33 -2.55 0.21 4.59
CA ASP A 33 -2.82 -0.93 5.48
C ASP A 33 -1.83 -1.00 6.65
N SER A 34 -1.72 0.11 7.38
CA SER A 34 -0.85 0.23 8.57
C SER A 34 -1.40 -0.52 9.80
N HIS A 35 -2.63 -1.04 9.73
CA HIS A 35 -3.27 -1.78 10.80
C HIS A 35 -3.40 -3.25 10.42
N THR A 36 -2.66 -4.09 11.14
CA THR A 36 -2.70 -5.54 10.93
C THR A 36 -4.11 -6.10 11.17
N PRO A 37 -4.52 -7.13 10.40
CA PRO A 37 -5.85 -7.74 10.51
C PRO A 37 -6.20 -8.16 11.95
N ALA A 38 -5.23 -8.65 12.71
CA ALA A 38 -5.41 -9.07 14.10
C ALA A 38 -5.88 -7.93 15.02
N ILE A 39 -5.34 -6.72 14.83
CA ILE A 39 -5.67 -5.56 15.65
C ILE A 39 -7.06 -5.02 15.28
N ARG A 40 -7.36 -4.98 13.97
CA ARG A 40 -8.68 -4.58 13.45
C ARG A 40 -9.81 -5.43 14.05
N ILE A 41 -9.65 -6.74 14.02
CA ILE A 41 -10.66 -7.69 14.52
C ILE A 41 -10.86 -7.57 16.05
N LEU A 42 -9.81 -7.25 16.80
CA LEU A 42 -9.90 -7.09 18.26
C LEU A 42 -10.70 -5.85 18.67
N PHE A 43 -10.61 -4.77 17.90
CA PHE A 43 -11.33 -3.52 18.17
C PHE A 43 -12.72 -3.47 17.52
N GLU A 44 -12.91 -4.07 16.34
CA GLU A 44 -14.22 -4.19 15.68
C GLU A 44 -15.20 -5.07 16.48
N ASN A 45 -14.72 -6.17 17.08
CA ASN A 45 -15.55 -6.99 17.97
C ASN A 45 -15.99 -6.25 19.24
N LYS A 46 -15.26 -5.21 19.66
CA LYS A 46 -15.59 -4.43 20.86
C LYS A 46 -16.68 -3.38 20.61
N GLN A 47 -16.85 -2.89 19.38
CA GLN A 47 -17.91 -1.93 19.05
C GLN A 47 -19.27 -2.62 18.84
N LEU A 48 -19.29 -3.85 18.32
CA LEU A 48 -20.53 -4.61 18.08
C LEU A 48 -21.27 -5.03 19.38
N THR A 49 -20.63 -4.93 20.54
CA THR A 49 -21.26 -5.25 21.84
C THR A 49 -21.98 -4.07 22.48
N LYS A 50 -21.80 -2.84 21.99
CA LYS A 50 -22.51 -1.66 22.51
C LYS A 50 -23.75 -1.24 21.70
N ASP A 51 -23.81 -1.56 20.40
CA ASP A 51 -24.91 -1.10 19.52
C ASP A 51 -25.79 -2.21 18.91
N LYS A 52 -25.63 -3.47 19.29
CA LYS A 52 -26.62 -4.50 18.91
C LYS A 52 -27.83 -4.47 19.83
N LYS A 53 -28.80 -3.60 19.50
CA LYS A 53 -30.21 -4.04 19.54
C LYS A 53 -30.30 -5.27 18.65
N VAL A 54 -30.50 -6.41 19.28
CA VAL A 54 -30.77 -7.70 18.66
C VAL A 54 -31.87 -7.57 17.60
N PRO A 55 -31.66 -8.01 16.36
CA PRO A 55 -32.74 -8.53 15.56
C PRO A 55 -32.53 -10.04 15.38
N SER A 56 -33.42 -10.79 16.04
CA SER A 56 -34.09 -11.97 15.48
C SER A 56 -33.28 -12.87 14.54
N THR A 57 -32.93 -14.05 15.05
CA THR A 57 -33.25 -15.36 14.46
C THR A 57 -33.27 -15.45 12.94
N LYS A 58 -32.36 -16.24 12.36
CA LYS A 58 -32.72 -17.31 11.40
C LYS A 58 -31.72 -18.45 11.44
N THR A 59 -32.11 -19.49 12.19
CA THR A 59 -31.85 -20.88 11.84
C THR A 59 -32.63 -21.20 10.56
N LYS A 60 -31.93 -21.47 9.46
CA LYS A 60 -32.25 -22.54 8.50
C LYS A 60 -31.14 -22.69 7.49
#